data_AF-A0A512ND77-F1
#
_entry.id   AF-A0A512ND77-F1
#
_cell.length_a   1.000
_cell.length_b   1.000
_cell.length_c   1.000
_cell.angle_alpha   90.00
_cell.angle_beta   90.00
_cell.angle_gamma   90.00
#
_symmetry.space_group_name_H-M   'P 1'
#
loop_
_entity.id
_entity.type
_entity.pdbx_description
1 polymer ?
#
loop_
_entity_poly.entity_id
_entity_poly.type
_entity_poly.pdbx_seq_one_letter_code
_entity_poly.pdbx_strand_id
1 'polypeptide(L)'
;MAQASIKRIIGPLVAALLLLAVGMSPAAAQITIPLPGSGGGIQIGPQQQQQDQPRYQDQNPTYGGGVSIRVLGAAYGNNCAGNVSTNVSGDLARQCQGRDYCVYRVDSRQIGDPRPGCPKDYHARYMCRDGGNERHASASAEASGQSIVLDCRRQ
;
A
#
# COMPACT_ATOMS: atom_id res chain seq x y z
N MET A 1 44.99 -24.44 -50.70
CA MET A 1 44.97 -25.91 -50.57
C MET A 1 46.37 -26.36 -50.18
N ALA A 2 46.57 -26.84 -48.95
CA ALA A 2 47.77 -27.52 -48.45
C ALA A 2 47.35 -28.16 -47.10
N GLN A 3 47.19 -29.48 -47.00
CA GLN A 3 48.19 -30.53 -46.74
C GLN A 3 48.03 -31.06 -45.30
N ALA A 4 48.20 -32.36 -45.16
CA ALA A 4 47.76 -33.24 -44.08
C ALA A 4 48.67 -33.28 -42.84
N SER A 5 48.31 -34.17 -41.90
CA SER A 5 49.19 -34.94 -40.98
C SER A 5 49.53 -34.33 -39.62
N ILE A 6 49.68 -35.04 -38.49
CA ILE A 6 49.40 -36.44 -38.07
C ILE A 6 49.78 -36.54 -36.55
N LYS A 7 49.14 -37.46 -35.82
CA LYS A 7 49.54 -38.13 -34.53
C LYS A 7 49.71 -37.28 -33.26
N ARG A 8 48.86 -37.49 -32.23
CA ARG A 8 48.85 -38.57 -31.20
C ARG A 8 50.02 -38.53 -30.21
N ILE A 9 49.75 -38.04 -28.99
CA ILE A 9 50.47 -38.36 -27.74
C ILE A 9 49.36 -38.43 -26.65
N ILE A 10 48.78 -39.61 -26.41
CA ILE A 10 49.01 -40.45 -25.22
C ILE A 10 48.15 -39.99 -24.01
N GLY A 11 47.13 -40.78 -23.64
CA GLY A 11 46.43 -40.71 -22.34
C GLY A 11 47.32 -41.29 -21.23
N PRO A 12 46.83 -41.96 -20.15
CA PRO A 12 45.47 -42.11 -19.62
C PRO A 12 45.43 -41.96 -18.07
N LEU A 13 44.69 -41.01 -17.50
CA LEU A 13 44.40 -40.89 -16.05
C LEU A 13 43.45 -39.70 -15.98
N VAL A 14 42.18 -39.80 -15.62
CA VAL A 14 41.71 -40.15 -14.27
C VAL A 14 40.31 -40.72 -14.44
N ALA A 15 40.18 -42.00 -14.08
CA ALA A 15 38.90 -42.62 -13.82
C ALA A 15 38.26 -41.97 -12.59
N ALA A 16 36.95 -41.74 -12.70
CA ALA A 16 35.93 -41.78 -11.66
C ALA A 16 36.37 -41.59 -10.19
N LEU A 17 35.79 -40.59 -9.51
CA LEU A 17 35.41 -40.80 -8.11
C LEU A 17 34.10 -40.08 -7.74
N LEU A 18 33.17 -40.92 -7.30
CA LEU A 18 31.86 -40.67 -6.71
C LEU A 18 31.99 -40.14 -5.26
N LEU A 19 30.96 -39.38 -4.82
CA LEU A 19 30.52 -39.18 -3.41
C LEU A 19 31.45 -38.29 -2.55
N LEU A 20 31.03 -37.43 -1.60
CA LEU A 20 29.93 -37.49 -0.65
C LEU A 20 29.51 -36.05 -0.25
N ALA A 21 28.21 -35.83 -0.11
CA ALA A 21 27.69 -34.76 0.74
C ALA A 21 28.09 -35.06 2.20
N VAL A 22 28.78 -34.13 2.85
CA VAL A 22 28.94 -34.13 4.31
C VAL A 22 28.55 -32.76 4.81
N GLY A 23 27.25 -32.58 5.08
CA GLY A 23 26.76 -31.47 5.88
C GLY A 23 27.22 -31.68 7.32
N MET A 24 28.25 -30.96 7.73
CA MET A 24 28.70 -30.90 9.12
C MET A 24 28.00 -29.72 9.80
N SER A 25 26.77 -29.95 10.29
CA SER A 25 26.19 -29.10 11.32
C SER A 25 26.69 -29.61 12.67
N PRO A 26 27.35 -28.79 13.51
CA PRO A 26 27.62 -29.20 14.88
C PRO A 26 26.29 -29.30 15.61
N ALA A 27 25.96 -30.53 16.03
CA ALA A 27 24.83 -30.82 16.88
C ALA A 27 24.92 -29.98 18.15
N ALA A 28 23.91 -29.15 18.39
CA ALA A 28 23.68 -28.56 19.70
C ALA A 28 23.41 -29.71 20.68
N ALA A 29 24.36 -29.97 21.58
CA ALA A 29 24.14 -30.86 22.70
C ALA A 29 23.11 -30.20 23.62
N GLN A 30 21.88 -30.71 23.62
CA GLN A 30 20.82 -30.24 24.50
C GLN A 30 20.62 -31.29 25.60
N ILE A 31 21.03 -30.97 26.83
CA ILE A 31 20.74 -31.80 27.99
C ILE A 31 19.29 -31.54 28.37
N THR A 32 18.40 -32.48 28.04
CA THR A 32 17.01 -32.46 28.48
C THR A 32 16.92 -33.13 29.84
N ILE A 33 16.48 -32.39 30.85
CA ILE A 33 16.11 -32.94 32.15
C ILE A 33 14.57 -33.02 32.15
N PRO A 34 13.97 -34.22 32.06
CA PRO A 34 12.52 -34.35 32.05
C PRO A 34 11.96 -34.04 33.44
N LEU A 35 11.16 -32.98 33.55
CA LEU A 35 10.34 -32.66 34.71
C LEU A 35 8.97 -33.34 34.54
N PRO A 36 8.50 -34.16 35.50
CA PRO A 36 7.17 -34.73 35.43
C PRO A 36 6.13 -33.62 35.70
N GLY A 37 5.32 -33.29 34.69
CA GLY A 37 4.02 -32.66 34.90
C GLY A 37 3.88 -31.16 34.58
N SER A 38 4.80 -30.52 33.85
CA SER A 38 4.57 -29.15 33.36
C SER A 38 5.32 -28.91 32.05
N GLY A 39 4.57 -28.74 30.95
CA GLY A 39 5.09 -28.53 29.60
C GLY A 39 5.69 -27.13 29.39
N GLY A 40 6.75 -26.80 30.13
CA GLY A 40 7.50 -25.56 29.95
C GLY A 40 8.83 -25.60 30.70
N GLY A 41 9.94 -25.77 29.97
CA GLY A 41 11.29 -25.58 30.50
C GLY A 41 11.76 -24.15 30.29
N ILE A 42 12.43 -23.57 31.29
CA ILE A 42 13.05 -22.24 31.19
C ILE A 42 14.42 -22.41 30.50
N GLN A 43 14.57 -21.84 29.31
CA GLN A 43 15.83 -21.85 28.56
C GLN A 43 16.70 -20.65 28.97
N ILE A 44 17.84 -20.92 29.62
CA ILE A 44 18.82 -19.89 30.01
C ILE A 44 19.96 -19.96 28.98
N GLY A 45 19.77 -19.33 27.83
CA GLY A 45 20.78 -19.16 26.78
C GLY A 45 20.90 -17.68 26.40
N PRO A 46 21.95 -17.26 25.66
CA PRO A 46 22.07 -15.87 25.22
C PRO A 46 20.81 -15.50 24.45
N GLN A 47 20.06 -14.53 24.99
CA GLN A 47 18.84 -14.06 24.40
C GLN A 47 19.19 -13.46 23.03
N GLN A 48 18.89 -14.20 21.96
CA GLN A 48 18.66 -13.57 20.68
C GLN A 48 17.57 -12.54 20.96
N GLN A 49 17.88 -11.27 20.72
CA GLN A 49 16.92 -10.18 20.80
C GLN A 49 15.82 -10.49 19.77
N GLN A 50 14.83 -11.27 20.20
CA GLN A 50 13.57 -11.40 19.56
C GLN A 50 12.98 -10.00 19.62
N GLN A 51 13.03 -9.32 18.48
CA GLN A 51 12.43 -8.02 18.29
C GLN A 51 10.98 -8.14 18.75
N ASP A 52 10.69 -7.59 19.93
CA ASP A 52 9.33 -7.36 20.41
C ASP A 52 8.78 -6.21 19.56
N GLN A 53 8.45 -6.56 18.33
CA GLN A 53 7.76 -5.70 17.41
C GLN A 53 6.29 -5.87 17.79
N PRO A 54 5.62 -4.84 18.35
CA PRO A 54 4.18 -4.90 18.50
C PRO A 54 3.65 -5.18 17.10
N ARG A 55 2.92 -6.28 16.95
CA ARG A 55 2.22 -6.63 15.71
C ARG A 55 1.09 -5.62 15.51
N TYR A 56 1.43 -4.36 15.27
CA TYR A 56 0.67 -3.54 14.35
C TYR A 56 0.77 -4.31 13.04
N GLN A 57 -0.24 -5.16 12.82
CA GLN A 57 -0.53 -5.61 11.48
C GLN A 57 -0.48 -4.34 10.64
N ASP A 58 0.39 -4.39 9.64
CA ASP A 58 0.46 -3.48 8.52
C ASP A 58 -0.95 -3.04 8.15
N GLN A 59 -1.38 -1.90 8.70
CA GLN A 59 -2.54 -1.19 8.21
C GLN A 59 -2.03 -0.40 7.01
N ASN A 60 -1.50 -1.09 5.99
CA ASN A 60 -1.84 -0.67 4.65
C ASN A 60 -3.37 -0.68 4.66
N PRO A 61 -4.04 0.49 4.59
CA PRO A 61 -5.49 0.51 4.51
C PRO A 61 -5.79 -0.12 3.17
N THR A 62 -5.90 -1.44 3.16
CA THR A 62 -6.50 -2.21 2.09
C THR A 62 -7.95 -1.79 2.12
N TYR A 63 -8.22 -0.66 1.46
CA TYR A 63 -9.24 -0.59 0.46
C TYR A 63 -9.30 -1.94 -0.25
N GLY A 64 -10.13 -2.83 0.31
CA GLY A 64 -9.99 -4.26 0.11
C GLY A 64 -10.26 -4.62 -1.33
N GLY A 65 -9.22 -4.79 -2.14
CA GLY A 65 -9.24 -5.44 -3.46
C GLY A 65 -10.36 -5.01 -4.42
N GLY A 66 -11.00 -3.87 -4.17
CA GLY A 66 -12.29 -3.47 -4.73
C GLY A 66 -12.25 -2.01 -5.16
N VAL A 67 -13.14 -1.65 -6.09
CA VAL A 67 -13.14 -0.31 -6.66
C VAL A 67 -13.71 0.67 -5.63
N SER A 68 -12.89 1.55 -5.11
CA SER A 68 -13.19 2.39 -3.96
C SER A 68 -12.63 3.80 -4.11
N ILE A 69 -13.41 4.79 -3.70
CA ILE A 69 -13.11 6.21 -3.75
C ILE A 69 -12.00 6.52 -2.75
N ARG A 70 -10.93 7.11 -3.27
CA ARG A 70 -9.86 7.76 -2.54
C ARG A 70 -9.84 9.23 -2.93
N VAL A 71 -10.18 10.09 -1.97
CA VAL A 71 -10.18 11.54 -2.15
C VAL A 71 -8.74 12.03 -2.20
N LEU A 72 -8.41 12.81 -3.24
CA LEU A 72 -7.09 13.42 -3.41
C LEU A 72 -7.11 14.87 -2.94
N GLY A 73 -8.26 15.52 -3.04
CA GLY A 73 -8.43 16.91 -2.69
C GLY A 73 -9.81 17.45 -3.06
N ALA A 74 -10.23 18.49 -2.37
CA ALA A 74 -11.38 19.28 -2.72
C ALA A 74 -11.16 20.75 -2.38
N ALA A 75 -11.64 21.63 -3.26
CA ALA A 75 -11.54 23.07 -3.15
C ALA A 75 -12.92 23.71 -3.37
N TYR A 76 -13.19 24.77 -2.61
CA TYR A 76 -14.43 25.54 -2.69
C TYR A 76 -14.11 27.03 -2.92
N GLY A 77 -14.63 27.61 -4.00
CA GLY A 77 -14.49 29.03 -4.32
C GLY A 77 -13.28 29.43 -5.16
N ASN A 78 -12.74 28.52 -5.99
CA ASN A 78 -11.62 28.81 -6.90
C ASN A 78 -11.98 29.87 -7.94
N ASN A 79 -13.26 30.00 -8.33
CA ASN A 79 -13.73 30.99 -9.29
C ASN A 79 -13.80 32.44 -8.73
N CYS A 80 -13.64 32.62 -7.42
CA CYS A 80 -13.76 33.94 -6.80
C CYS A 80 -12.46 34.76 -6.97
N ALA A 81 -12.61 36.05 -7.30
CA ALA A 81 -11.46 36.95 -7.42
C ALA A 81 -10.64 36.98 -6.11
N GLY A 82 -9.31 37.02 -6.24
CA GLY A 82 -8.38 36.97 -5.11
C GLY A 82 -7.89 35.58 -4.73
N ASN A 83 -8.25 34.53 -5.49
CA ASN A 83 -7.85 33.13 -5.25
C ASN A 83 -8.18 32.65 -3.82
N VAL A 84 -9.31 33.12 -3.29
CA VAL A 84 -9.74 32.79 -1.93
C VAL A 84 -10.53 31.50 -1.98
N SER A 85 -9.82 30.36 -2.02
CA SER A 85 -10.42 29.04 -1.95
C SER A 85 -10.14 28.35 -0.62
N THR A 86 -11.12 27.55 -0.17
CA THR A 86 -10.98 26.74 1.04
C THR A 86 -10.69 25.30 0.66
N ASN A 87 -9.68 24.71 1.29
CA ASN A 87 -9.45 23.28 1.21
C ASN A 87 -10.50 22.55 2.07
N VAL A 88 -11.40 21.84 1.40
CA VAL A 88 -12.51 21.10 2.01
C VAL A 88 -12.36 19.59 1.84
N SER A 89 -11.15 19.14 1.51
CA SER A 89 -10.81 17.72 1.29
C SER A 89 -11.14 16.86 2.50
N GLY A 90 -10.93 17.39 3.71
CA GLY A 90 -11.21 16.67 4.95
C GLY A 90 -12.70 16.33 5.10
N ASP A 91 -13.58 17.26 4.74
CA ASP A 91 -15.01 17.01 4.82
C ASP A 91 -15.48 15.99 3.78
N LEU A 92 -15.02 16.13 2.53
CA LEU A 92 -15.32 15.17 1.47
C LEU A 92 -14.79 13.77 1.80
N ALA A 93 -13.56 13.67 2.31
CA ALA A 93 -12.96 12.40 2.71
C ALA A 93 -13.77 11.74 3.83
N ARG A 94 -14.20 12.48 4.85
CA ARG A 94 -15.04 11.91 5.92
C ARG A 94 -16.32 11.25 5.40
N GLN A 95 -16.90 11.77 4.32
CA GLN A 95 -18.18 11.28 3.78
C GLN A 95 -18.04 10.22 2.68
N CYS A 96 -16.98 10.30 1.87
CA CYS A 96 -16.86 9.49 0.64
C CYS A 96 -15.66 8.54 0.62
N GLN A 97 -14.64 8.74 1.44
CA GLN A 97 -13.47 7.87 1.51
C GLN A 97 -13.91 6.44 1.85
N GLY A 98 -13.41 5.43 1.13
CA GLY A 98 -13.75 4.02 1.38
C GLY A 98 -14.84 3.44 0.50
N ARG A 99 -15.68 4.29 -0.11
CA ARG A 99 -16.93 3.88 -0.76
C ARG A 99 -16.75 3.69 -2.25
N ASP A 100 -17.54 2.84 -2.91
CA ASP A 100 -17.56 2.70 -4.38
C ASP A 100 -18.44 3.76 -5.07
N TYR A 101 -19.40 4.33 -4.34
CA TYR A 101 -20.31 5.37 -4.79
C TYR A 101 -20.65 6.34 -3.66
N CYS A 102 -20.58 7.64 -3.93
CA CYS A 102 -20.89 8.68 -2.97
C CYS A 102 -21.58 9.87 -3.63
N VAL A 103 -22.74 10.27 -3.09
CA VAL A 103 -23.37 11.55 -3.40
C VAL A 103 -23.03 12.48 -2.26
N TYR A 104 -22.23 13.50 -2.54
CA TYR A 104 -21.81 14.50 -1.57
C TYR A 104 -22.58 15.78 -1.81
N ARG A 105 -23.31 16.26 -0.79
CA ARG A 105 -24.00 17.54 -0.83
C ARG A 105 -23.06 18.62 -0.30
N VAL A 106 -22.80 19.62 -1.12
CA VAL A 106 -21.99 20.77 -0.73
C VAL A 106 -22.82 21.65 0.20
N ASP A 107 -22.39 21.84 1.44
CA ASP A 107 -23.04 22.74 2.39
C ASP A 107 -22.03 23.79 2.89
N SER A 108 -22.18 25.02 2.42
CA SER A 108 -21.31 26.15 2.83
C SER A 108 -21.39 26.48 4.32
N ARG A 109 -22.44 26.05 5.03
CA ARG A 109 -22.55 26.23 6.49
C ARG A 109 -21.66 25.26 7.25
N GLN A 110 -21.38 24.09 6.67
CA GLN A 110 -20.52 23.07 7.27
C GLN A 110 -19.05 23.25 6.91
N ILE A 111 -18.77 23.52 5.62
CA ILE A 111 -17.39 23.67 5.13
C ILE A 111 -16.83 25.09 5.30
N GLY A 112 -17.71 26.06 5.59
CA GLY A 112 -17.37 27.47 5.72
C GLY A 112 -17.47 28.26 4.41
N ASP A 113 -17.65 29.58 4.53
CA ASP A 113 -17.65 30.50 3.40
C ASP A 113 -16.35 31.36 3.41
N PRO A 114 -15.40 31.11 2.50
CA PRO A 114 -14.18 31.92 2.41
C PRO A 114 -14.42 33.37 1.99
N ARG A 115 -15.50 33.63 1.23
CA ARG A 115 -15.79 34.94 0.67
C ARG A 115 -17.31 35.14 0.52
N PRO A 116 -17.93 35.88 1.45
CA PRO A 116 -19.33 36.26 1.35
C PRO A 116 -19.59 37.07 0.08
N GLY A 117 -20.72 36.80 -0.60
CA GLY A 117 -21.16 37.55 -1.77
C GLY A 117 -20.54 37.12 -3.11
N CYS A 118 -19.69 36.09 -3.12
CA CYS A 118 -19.24 35.43 -4.35
C CYS A 118 -19.95 34.07 -4.52
N PRO A 119 -20.54 33.77 -5.70
CA PRO A 119 -21.07 32.45 -6.01
C PRO A 119 -19.91 31.49 -6.20
N LYS A 120 -19.75 30.53 -5.29
CA LYS A 120 -18.56 29.67 -5.24
C LYS A 120 -18.77 28.36 -6.00
N ASP A 121 -17.76 27.96 -6.77
CA ASP A 121 -17.66 26.64 -7.37
C ASP A 121 -17.17 25.59 -6.37
N TYR A 122 -17.35 24.32 -6.71
CA TYR A 122 -16.77 23.21 -5.95
C TYR A 122 -16.04 22.28 -6.89
N HIS A 123 -14.79 21.95 -6.56
CA HIS A 123 -13.95 21.05 -7.33
C HIS A 123 -13.40 19.95 -6.43
N ALA A 124 -13.78 18.71 -6.70
CA ALA A 124 -13.22 17.51 -6.09
C ALA A 124 -12.36 16.74 -7.08
N ARG A 125 -11.26 16.21 -6.56
CA ARG A 125 -10.39 15.24 -7.23
C ARG A 125 -10.35 13.96 -6.40
N TYR A 126 -10.54 12.84 -7.07
CA TYR A 126 -10.60 11.51 -6.45
C TYR A 126 -10.06 10.46 -7.41
N MET A 127 -9.71 9.29 -6.90
CA MET A 127 -9.39 8.11 -7.69
C MET A 127 -10.19 6.92 -7.18
N CYS A 128 -10.41 5.93 -8.04
CA CYS A 128 -11.27 4.78 -7.74
C CYS A 128 -10.51 3.51 -7.33
N ARG A 129 -9.19 3.57 -7.37
CA ARG A 129 -8.29 2.49 -6.96
C ARG A 129 -6.91 3.10 -6.75
N ASP A 130 -6.12 2.54 -5.84
CA ASP A 130 -4.71 2.91 -5.74
C ASP A 130 -4.00 2.65 -7.09
N GLY A 131 -3.40 3.70 -7.65
CA GLY A 131 -2.78 3.68 -8.97
C GLY A 131 -3.75 3.83 -10.15
N GLY A 132 -5.03 4.11 -9.91
CA GLY A 132 -5.99 4.49 -10.94
C GLY A 132 -5.83 5.94 -11.41
N ASN A 133 -6.52 6.28 -12.50
CA ASN A 133 -6.54 7.65 -13.03
C ASN A 133 -7.26 8.62 -12.08
N GLU A 134 -6.75 9.85 -11.98
CA GLU A 134 -7.44 10.95 -11.29
C GLU A 134 -8.74 11.28 -12.02
N ARG A 135 -9.84 11.30 -11.26
CA ARG A 135 -11.17 11.70 -11.68
C ARG A 135 -11.55 12.99 -10.99
N HIS A 136 -12.39 13.76 -11.66
CA HIS A 136 -12.85 15.05 -11.19
C HIS A 136 -14.38 15.03 -11.08
N ALA A 137 -14.89 15.65 -10.03
CA ALA A 137 -16.29 15.98 -9.89
C ALA A 137 -16.37 17.46 -9.51
N SER A 138 -17.23 18.20 -10.19
CA SER A 138 -17.39 19.63 -9.93
C SER A 138 -18.85 20.04 -9.91
N ALA A 139 -19.11 21.11 -9.18
CA ALA A 139 -20.34 21.87 -9.23
C ALA A 139 -19.99 23.31 -9.65
N SER A 140 -20.83 23.88 -10.50
CA SER A 140 -20.66 25.26 -10.99
C SER A 140 -20.79 26.28 -9.86
N ALA A 141 -20.57 27.56 -10.17
CA ALA A 141 -20.83 28.66 -9.25
C ALA A 141 -22.24 28.53 -8.63
N GLU A 142 -22.35 28.86 -7.34
CA GLU A 142 -23.49 28.50 -6.47
C GLU A 142 -23.55 27.00 -6.12
N ALA A 143 -22.38 26.38 -5.93
CA ALA A 143 -22.29 24.98 -5.54
C ALA A 143 -22.95 24.68 -4.18
N SER A 144 -23.15 25.68 -3.30
CA SER A 144 -23.81 25.45 -2.01
C SER A 144 -25.24 24.97 -2.21
N GLY A 145 -25.59 23.85 -1.58
CA GLY A 145 -26.86 23.15 -1.75
C GLY A 145 -26.91 22.18 -2.93
N GLN A 146 -25.94 22.23 -3.86
CA GLN A 146 -25.81 21.25 -4.94
C GLN A 146 -25.13 19.97 -4.46
N SER A 147 -25.26 18.90 -5.25
CA SER A 147 -24.61 17.62 -4.99
C SER A 147 -23.65 17.26 -6.11
N ILE A 148 -22.48 16.75 -5.73
CA ILE A 148 -21.55 16.10 -6.65
C ILE A 148 -21.57 14.60 -6.44
N VAL A 149 -21.26 13.85 -7.49
CA VAL A 149 -21.26 12.39 -7.46
C VAL A 149 -19.85 11.88 -7.72
N LEU A 150 -19.35 11.08 -6.79
CA LEU A 150 -18.14 10.29 -6.96
C LEU A 150 -18.61 8.86 -7.24
N ASP A 151 -18.37 8.37 -8.46
CA ASP A 151 -18.79 7.03 -8.88
C ASP A 151 -17.59 6.25 -9.41
N CYS A 152 -17.32 5.13 -8.75
CA CYS A 152 -16.27 4.19 -9.11
C CYS A 152 -16.80 2.87 -9.67
N ARG A 153 -18.13 2.72 -9.76
CA ARG A 153 -18.78 1.57 -10.39
C ARG A 153 -18.77 1.69 -11.91
N ARG A 154 -18.68 2.92 -12.43
CA ARG A 154 -18.57 3.22 -13.87
C ARG A 154 -17.08 3.33 -14.24
N GLN A 155 -16.57 2.39 -15.04
CA GLN A 155 -15.20 2.45 -15.59
C GLN A 155 -15.17 3.23 -16.89
#